data_AF-A0AAE9Z7T6-F1
#
_entry.id   AF-A0AAE9Z7T6-F1
#
_cell.length_a   1.000
_cell.length_b   1.000
_cell.length_c   1.000
_cell.angle_alpha   90.00
_cell.angle_beta   90.00
_cell.angle_gamma   90.00
#
_symmetry.space_group_name_H-M   'P 1'
#
loop_
_entity.id
_entity.type
_entity.pdbx_description
1 polymer ?
#
loop_
_entity_poly.entity_id
_entity_poly.type
_entity_poly.pdbx_seq_one_letter_code
_entity_poly.pdbx_strand_id
1 'polypeptide(L)' 'MKKVIVLTVRIDSETGEAIHALAQADDRSVAWVARTLITEALEARKLLTPQDDKQPRAAKS' A
#
# COMPACT_ATOMS: atom_id res chain seq x y z
N MET A 1 -2.99 -3.94 -20.30
CA MET A 1 -4.07 -3.65 -19.33
C MET A 1 -3.47 -3.67 -17.92
N LYS A 2 -3.60 -2.59 -17.14
CA LYS A 2 -3.12 -2.58 -15.75
C LYS A 2 -3.96 -3.58 -14.95
N LYS A 3 -3.33 -4.55 -14.29
CA LYS A 3 -4.01 -5.44 -13.36
C LYS A 3 -4.38 -4.62 -12.13
N VAL A 4 -5.67 -4.54 -11.83
CA VAL A 4 -6.16 -3.95 -10.57
C VAL A 4 -6.08 -5.04 -9.52
N ILE A 5 -5.32 -4.81 -8.46
CA ILE A 5 -5.28 -5.67 -7.27
C ILE A 5 -6.09 -4.95 -6.19
N VAL A 6 -7.09 -5.64 -5.63
CA VAL A 6 -7.91 -5.12 -4.53
C VAL A 6 -7.44 -5.78 -3.24
N LEU A 7 -7.11 -4.97 -2.23
CA LEU A 7 -6.75 -5.43 -0.90
C LEU A 7 -7.82 -4.96 0.09
N THR A 8 -8.37 -5.89 0.87
CA THR A 8 -9.24 -5.55 2.02
C THR A 8 -8.40 -5.63 3.29
N VAL A 9 -8.33 -4.51 4.03
CA VAL A 9 -7.61 -4.42 5.30
C VAL A 9 -8.62 -4.19 6.41
N ARG A 10 -8.50 -4.94 7.50
CA ARG A 10 -9.26 -4.71 8.73
C ARG A 10 -8.39 -3.93 9.70
N ILE A 11 -8.92 -2.83 10.20
CA ILE A 11 -8.31 -1.94 11.17
C ILE A 11 -9.34 -1.62 12.25
N ASP A 12 -8.88 -1.22 13.43
CA ASP A 12 -9.76 -0.67 14.47
C ASP A 12 -10.37 0.66 14.04
N SER A 13 -11.41 1.08 14.76
CA SER A 13 -12.18 2.29 14.44
C SER A 13 -11.35 3.56 14.56
N GLU A 14 -10.49 3.68 15.57
CA GLU A 14 -9.64 4.85 15.80
C GLU A 14 -8.67 5.07 14.62
N THR A 15 -8.00 4.00 14.20
CA THR A 15 -7.11 4.02 13.03
C THR A 15 -7.88 4.35 11.76
N GLY A 16 -9.09 3.80 11.60
CA GLY A 16 -9.96 4.09 10.46
C GLY A 16 -10.32 5.58 10.37
N GLU A 17 -10.76 6.17 11.48
CA GLU A 17 -11.10 7.59 11.56
C GLU A 17 -9.89 8.48 11.25
N ALA A 18 -8.71 8.14 11.78
CA ALA A 18 -7.48 8.88 11.49
C ALA A 18 -7.12 8.87 10.00
N ILE A 19 -7.22 7.72 9.32
CA ILE A 19 -6.97 7.61 7.88
C ILE A 19 -7.97 8.44 7.08
N HIS A 20 -9.26 8.42 7.46
CA HIS A 20 -10.29 9.22 6.80
C HIS A 20 -10.04 10.73 6.99
N ALA A 21 -9.65 11.16 8.19
CA ALA A 21 -9.32 12.56 8.45
C ALA A 21 -8.12 13.04 7.62
N LEU A 22 -7.06 12.23 7.52
CA LEU A 22 -5.90 12.51 6.65
C LEU A 22 -6.30 12.63 5.18
N ALA A 23 -7.11 11.70 4.69
CA ALA A 23 -7.60 11.72 3.31
C ALA A 23 -8.39 13.00 2.99
N GLN A 24 -9.21 13.47 3.93
CA GLN A 24 -9.96 14.71 3.79
C GLN A 24 -9.06 15.95 3.84
N ALA A 25 -8.06 15.98 4.73
CA ALA A 25 -7.13 17.11 4.86
C ALA A 25 -6.27 17.28 3.59
N ASP A 26 -5.86 16.19 2.97
CA ASP A 26 -4.97 16.19 1.81
C ASP A 26 -5.69 16.20 0.45
N ASP A 27 -7.03 16.22 0.43
CA ASP A 27 -7.87 16.04 -0.78
C ASP A 27 -7.48 14.78 -1.57
N ARG A 28 -7.33 13.66 -0.85
CA ARG A 28 -6.94 12.35 -1.40
C ARG A 28 -7.98 11.28 -1.11
N SER A 29 -7.92 10.19 -1.86
CA SER A 29 -8.72 9.01 -1.55
C SER A 29 -8.13 8.22 -0.38
N VAL A 30 -8.99 7.58 0.41
CA VAL A 30 -8.59 6.66 1.50
C VAL A 30 -7.62 5.58 1.00
N ALA A 31 -7.85 5.06 -0.21
CA ALA A 31 -6.96 4.07 -0.82
C ALA A 31 -5.56 4.63 -1.12
N TRP A 32 -5.47 5.90 -1.52
CA TRP A 32 -4.17 6.56 -1.75
C TRP A 32 -3.42 6.72 -0.43
N VAL A 33 -4.09 7.25 0.60
CA VAL A 33 -3.49 7.42 1.93
C VAL A 33 -3.04 6.08 2.52
N ALA A 34 -3.91 5.06 2.49
CA ALA A 34 -3.57 3.74 2.99
C ALA A 34 -2.37 3.13 2.24
N ARG A 35 -2.30 3.29 0.90
CA ARG A 35 -1.14 2.84 0.10
C ARG A 35 0.14 3.55 0.55
N THR A 36 0.09 4.87 0.71
CA THR A 36 1.24 5.68 1.13
C THR A 36 1.75 5.23 2.50
N LEU A 37 0.87 5.14 3.49
CA LEU A 37 1.23 4.67 4.84
C LEU A 37 1.81 3.25 4.84
N ILE A 38 1.23 2.32 4.07
CA ILE A 38 1.79 0.96 3.94
C ILE A 38 3.19 1.01 3.31
N THR A 39 3.39 1.85 2.30
CA THR A 39 4.67 1.99 1.59
C THR A 39 5.75 2.53 2.52
N GLU A 40 5.46 3.65 3.19
CA GLU A 40 6.38 4.27 4.17
C GLU A 40 6.73 3.32 5.31
N ALA A 41 5.75 2.57 5.82
CA ALA A 41 5.98 1.62 6.89
C ALA A 41 6.80 0.40 6.44
N LEU A 42 6.75 0.01 5.16
CA LEU A 42 7.62 -1.02 4.59
C LEU A 42 9.04 -0.48 4.34
N GLU A 43 9.15 0.76 3.86
CA GLU A 43 10.41 1.49 3.67
C GLU A 43 11.19 1.63 4.98
N ALA A 44 10.52 2.11 6.03
CA ALA A 44 11.10 2.27 7.37
C ALA A 44 11.63 0.93 7.92
N ARG A 45 10.98 -0.18 7.55
CA ARG A 45 11.40 -1.54 7.93
C ARG A 45 12.42 -2.17 6.98
N LYS A 46 12.80 -1.47 5.89
CA LYS A 46 13.67 -1.97 4.81
C LYS A 46 13.13 -3.25 4.16
N LEU A 47 11.79 -3.36 4.09
CA LEU A 47 11.07 -4.51 3.53
C LEU A 47 10.57 -4.27 2.10
N LEU A 48 10.69 -3.04 1.58
CA LEU A 48 10.54 -2.85 0.14
C LEU A 48 11.76 -3.45 -0.54
N THR A 49 11.60 -4.64 -1.11
CA THR A 49 12.52 -5.11 -2.14
C THR A 49 12.46 -4.12 -3.30
N PRO A 50 13.60 -3.61 -3.79
CA PRO A 50 13.64 -2.89 -5.05
C PRO A 50 12.96 -3.78 -6.08
N GLN A 51 11.88 -3.29 -6.67
CA GLN A 51 11.23 -3.99 -7.76
C GLN A 51 12.21 -3.87 -8.94
N ASP A 52 13.11 -4.83 -9.06
CA ASP A 52 13.94 -4.99 -10.25
C ASP A 52 12.95 -5.23 -11.39
N ASP A 53 12.81 -4.25 -12.29
CA ASP A 53 11.85 -4.23 -13.40
C ASP A 53 12.11 -5.34 -14.46
N LYS A 54 12.85 -6.39 -14.09
CA LYS A 54 13.08 -7.59 -14.88
C LYS A 54 13.05 -8.82 -13.97
N GLN A 55 11.93 -9.54 -14.00
CA GLN A 55 11.85 -10.97 -14.36
C GLN A 55 10.64 -11.66 -13.71
N PRO A 56 9.80 -12.36 -14.49
CA PRO A 56 9.34 -13.65 -14.05
C PRO A 56 10.49 -14.65 -14.20
N ARG A 57 11.15 -14.96 -13.08
CA ARG A 57 12.05 -16.10 -12.95
C ARG A 57 11.19 -17.36 -12.96
N ALA A 58 10.92 -17.91 -14.14
CA ALA A 58 10.40 -19.27 -14.27
C ALA A 58 11.59 -20.24 -14.25
N ALA A 59 11.88 -20.78 -13.07
CA ALA A 59 12.71 -21.96 -12.92
C ALA A 59 12.25 -22.70 -11.67
N LYS A 60 11.29 -23.61 -11.83
CA LYS A 60 11.16 -24.79 -10.97
C LYS A 60 10.72 -25.98 -11.82
N SER A 61 11.63 -26.97 -11.81
CA SER A 61 11.62 -28.40 -12.14
C SER A 61 10.51 -29.01 -12.96
#